data_AF-A0A375IBV5-F1
#
_entry.id   AF-A0A375IBV5-F1
#
_cell.length_a   1.000
_cell.length_b   1.000
_cell.length_c   1.000
_cell.angle_alpha   90.00
_cell.angle_beta   90.00
_cell.angle_gamma   90.00
#
_symmetry.space_group_name_H-M   'P 1'
#
loop_
_entity.id
_entity.type
_entity.pdbx_description
1 polymer ?
#
loop_
_entity_poly.entity_id
_entity_poly.type
_entity_poly.pdbx_seq_one_letter_code
_entity_poly.pdbx_strand_id
1 'polypeptide(L)'
;MERDKKAEATRAGAGSRDAVALDAGRKQYLIAPRRHALARQAGVAPMSASELHSTVTQLPGVEVVHVVEGHKNTHLHSVRPDEAAHTYVVKLDAAHAQMLQATAPPHMIVEEDHPLGYGRKAELETSDRLHPQSAFDGPVSREVLVRVLGTGDTPLPGVAITLAGDGFPATATTDAGGEATLTLVQQQPGPARSLFVRPLSGYWNKYLLAPNVVSGQPNVIRVTPLSQPNPDVPPHGRFGWGQRLMGLDRLTRSFGGRGVRVAVVDSGADAAHPLLAHVRHGIDLTGTGADASATWRLDTIGHGSHCAGVIGARQQPGAPASAGAEAQAQATMLGFAPEAEIHALKIFPGGQFSTLLRALDYCIDHDVDVVNLSLGAPQPSQAVEQKLIEAVHSGVACIVAAGNSGGPVQYPAASASVLAVSALGLQSELPHDVWERTQVVQHAATRAGLFAPTFSCFGPQIAVCGPGVGIISTVPGAAFMPDSGTSMAAPHIAGLAALLLSDPQLAAWMGPRGPRRVAALFQLIRAISSPIVAHDPENRFGGGLPQLQNLQRLLGRPQ
;
A
#
# COMPACT_ATOMS: atom_id res chain seq x y z
N MET A 1 38.14 41.24 -53.79
CA MET A 1 39.07 40.52 -52.89
C MET A 1 38.44 40.64 -51.51
N GLU A 2 37.93 39.63 -50.83
CA GLU A 2 38.13 38.17 -50.92
C GLU A 2 37.05 37.56 -49.99
N ARG A 3 35.88 37.23 -50.54
CA ARG A 3 35.23 35.91 -50.50
C ARG A 3 35.92 34.79 -49.68
N ASP A 4 35.08 34.11 -48.90
CA ASP A 4 35.01 32.65 -48.71
C ASP A 4 36.33 31.87 -48.60
N LYS A 5 36.63 31.37 -47.40
CA LYS A 5 36.85 29.92 -47.12
C LYS A 5 37.39 29.67 -45.70
N LYS A 6 36.93 28.55 -45.14
CA LYS A 6 37.28 27.85 -43.89
C LYS A 6 36.55 28.38 -42.63
N ALA A 7 35.42 27.85 -42.16
CA ALA A 7 34.72 26.57 -42.40
C ALA A 7 35.63 25.33 -42.38
N GLU A 8 36.13 24.96 -41.19
CA GLU A 8 36.45 23.57 -40.74
C GLU A 8 37.41 23.63 -39.54
N ALA A 9 36.88 23.70 -38.31
CA ALA A 9 37.54 23.22 -37.09
C ALA A 9 36.64 23.40 -35.85
N THR A 10 35.41 22.88 -35.90
CA THR A 10 34.58 22.77 -34.68
C THR A 10 33.69 21.52 -34.75
N ARG A 11 34.31 20.36 -34.91
CA ARG A 11 33.69 19.05 -34.68
C ARG A 11 34.75 18.06 -34.21
N ALA A 12 34.76 17.79 -32.91
CA ALA A 12 35.08 16.49 -32.30
C ALA A 12 35.29 16.68 -30.79
N GLY A 13 34.21 16.97 -30.09
CA GLY A 13 34.10 16.76 -28.64
C GLY A 13 32.91 15.84 -28.38
N ALA A 14 32.79 14.77 -29.18
CA ALA A 14 31.87 13.69 -28.86
C ALA A 14 32.42 13.02 -27.60
N GLY A 15 31.86 13.37 -26.44
CA GLY A 15 32.03 12.54 -25.26
C GLY A 15 31.63 11.13 -25.66
N SER A 16 32.56 10.18 -25.58
CA SER A 16 32.21 8.79 -25.80
C SER A 16 31.14 8.48 -24.76
N ARG A 17 29.93 8.26 -25.24
CA ARG A 17 28.93 7.52 -24.48
C ARG A 17 29.44 6.09 -24.52
N ASP A 18 30.41 5.80 -23.67
CA ASP A 18 30.88 4.44 -23.50
C ASP A 18 29.65 3.60 -23.20
N ALA A 19 29.38 2.64 -24.08
CA ALA A 19 28.29 1.72 -23.92
C ALA A 19 28.58 0.93 -22.64
N VAL A 20 27.80 1.19 -21.59
CA VAL A 20 27.84 0.37 -20.38
C VAL A 20 27.20 -0.96 -20.77
N ALA A 21 27.96 -2.04 -20.68
CA ALA A 21 27.42 -3.38 -20.81
C ALA A 21 26.33 -3.56 -19.76
N LEU A 22 25.11 -3.83 -20.19
CA LEU A 22 24.04 -4.27 -19.31
C LEU A 22 24.39 -5.70 -18.88
N ASP A 23 25.02 -5.84 -17.72
CA ASP A 23 25.21 -7.15 -17.10
C ASP A 23 23.84 -7.70 -16.69
N ALA A 24 23.67 -9.02 -16.75
CA ALA A 24 22.48 -9.70 -16.24
C ALA A 24 22.30 -9.51 -14.72
N GLY A 25 23.26 -8.84 -14.07
CA GLY A 25 23.15 -8.19 -12.77
C GLY A 25 23.04 -9.21 -11.64
N ARG A 26 24.03 -9.25 -10.76
CA ARG A 26 23.86 -9.99 -9.50
C ARG A 26 22.62 -9.49 -8.77
N LYS A 27 21.71 -10.40 -8.45
CA LYS A 27 20.47 -10.12 -7.72
C LYS A 27 20.68 -10.31 -6.22
N GLN A 28 19.80 -9.72 -5.41
CA GLN A 28 19.79 -9.94 -3.97
C GLN A 28 19.04 -11.23 -3.61
N TYR A 29 19.61 -12.00 -2.69
CA TYR A 29 19.05 -13.24 -2.15
C TYR A 29 19.13 -13.21 -0.63
N LEU A 30 18.21 -13.92 0.00
CA LEU A 30 18.17 -14.19 1.43
C LEU A 30 18.78 -15.57 1.69
N ILE A 31 19.75 -15.63 2.60
CA ILE A 31 20.22 -16.87 3.21
C ILE A 31 19.86 -16.84 4.69
N ALA A 32 18.89 -17.65 5.10
CA ALA A 32 18.35 -17.67 6.45
C ALA A 32 18.39 -19.07 7.07
N PRO A 33 18.53 -19.19 8.40
CA PRO A 33 18.35 -20.46 9.08
C PRO A 33 16.86 -20.82 9.12
N ARG A 34 16.56 -22.09 8.89
CA ARG A 34 15.23 -22.65 9.14
C ARG A 34 15.11 -22.97 10.64
N ARG A 35 14.10 -22.39 11.29
CA ARG A 35 13.94 -22.41 12.76
C ARG A 35 12.52 -22.76 13.18
N HIS A 36 12.36 -23.01 14.47
CA HIS A 36 11.07 -23.20 15.15
C HIS A 36 10.07 -24.08 14.37
N ALA A 37 8.92 -23.52 13.99
CA ALA A 37 7.85 -24.25 13.32
C ALA A 37 8.29 -24.85 11.99
N LEU A 38 9.06 -24.10 11.19
CA LEU A 38 9.54 -24.57 9.89
C LEU A 38 10.61 -25.66 10.04
N ALA A 39 11.51 -25.54 11.02
CA ALA A 39 12.50 -26.57 11.31
C ALA A 39 11.83 -27.89 11.70
N ARG A 40 10.82 -27.84 12.59
CA ARG A 40 10.02 -29.01 12.97
C ARG A 40 9.27 -29.61 11.79
N GLN A 41 8.63 -28.78 10.96
CA GLN A 41 7.91 -29.23 9.77
C GLN A 41 8.82 -29.94 8.78
N ALA A 42 10.07 -29.47 8.65
CA ALA A 42 11.08 -30.08 7.80
C ALA A 42 11.82 -31.26 8.45
N GLY A 43 11.57 -31.56 9.73
CA GLY A 43 12.25 -32.64 10.46
C GLY A 43 13.75 -32.39 10.67
N VAL A 44 14.18 -31.13 10.76
CA VAL A 44 15.60 -30.74 10.87
C VAL A 44 15.91 -30.04 12.20
N ALA A 45 17.13 -30.23 12.69
CA ALA A 45 17.66 -29.41 13.78
C ALA A 45 18.04 -28.01 13.25
N PRO A 46 17.73 -26.91 13.97
CA PRO A 46 18.17 -25.56 13.62
C PRO A 46 19.70 -25.46 13.57
N MET A 47 20.28 -24.63 12.69
CA MET A 47 21.74 -24.34 12.59
C MET A 47 22.28 -23.48 13.73
N SER A 48 23.61 -23.49 13.98
CA SER A 48 24.25 -22.53 14.88
C SER A 48 24.61 -21.27 14.13
N ALA A 49 24.74 -20.18 14.86
CA ALA A 49 25.21 -18.91 14.33
C ALA A 49 26.59 -19.07 13.65
N SER A 50 27.50 -19.86 14.25
CA SER A 50 28.83 -20.12 13.67
C SER A 50 28.78 -20.98 12.41
N GLU A 51 27.94 -22.01 12.38
CA GLU A 51 27.74 -22.87 11.20
C GLU A 51 27.19 -22.05 10.03
N LEU A 52 26.14 -21.24 10.27
CA LEU A 52 25.55 -20.40 9.22
C LEU A 52 26.54 -19.35 8.73
N HIS A 53 27.21 -18.63 9.63
CA HIS A 53 28.19 -17.61 9.27
C HIS A 53 29.34 -18.20 8.45
N SER A 54 29.92 -19.32 8.91
CA SER A 54 30.98 -20.02 8.20
C SER A 54 30.51 -20.50 6.83
N THR A 55 29.28 -21.01 6.73
CA THR A 55 28.71 -21.44 5.46
C THR A 55 28.64 -20.26 4.50
N VAL A 56 27.96 -19.17 4.88
CA VAL A 56 27.74 -18.01 3.99
C VAL A 56 29.06 -17.34 3.57
N THR A 57 29.99 -17.15 4.49
CA THR A 57 31.26 -16.44 4.22
C THR A 57 32.25 -17.24 3.38
N GLN A 58 32.11 -18.58 3.34
CA GLN A 58 32.94 -19.46 2.53
C GLN A 58 32.31 -19.78 1.17
N LEU A 59 31.06 -19.37 0.91
CA LEU A 59 30.44 -19.60 -0.39
C LEU A 59 31.15 -18.77 -1.49
N PRO A 60 31.63 -19.40 -2.56
CA PRO A 60 32.31 -18.69 -3.64
C PRO A 60 31.31 -17.82 -4.42
N GLY A 61 31.74 -16.63 -4.82
CA GLY A 61 30.93 -15.71 -5.64
C GLY A 61 29.84 -14.95 -4.87
N VAL A 62 29.79 -15.08 -3.54
CA VAL A 62 28.81 -14.43 -2.66
C VAL A 62 29.36 -13.10 -2.14
N GLU A 63 28.61 -12.03 -2.35
CA GLU A 63 28.89 -10.72 -1.74
C GLU A 63 27.82 -10.45 -0.68
N VAL A 64 28.20 -10.40 0.60
CA VAL A 64 27.27 -10.04 1.69
C VAL A 64 27.00 -8.54 1.62
N VAL A 65 25.74 -8.18 1.34
CA VAL A 65 25.29 -6.77 1.27
C VAL A 65 25.05 -6.24 2.67
N HIS A 66 24.27 -6.97 3.47
CA HIS A 66 24.03 -6.69 4.88
C HIS A 66 23.46 -7.92 5.59
N VAL A 67 23.37 -7.85 6.92
CA VAL A 67 22.78 -8.89 7.75
C VAL A 67 21.55 -8.30 8.44
N VAL A 68 20.42 -8.98 8.30
CA VAL A 68 19.23 -8.71 9.11
C VAL A 68 19.42 -9.45 10.43
N GLU A 69 19.73 -8.69 11.48
CA GLU A 69 19.87 -9.20 12.83
C GLU A 69 18.50 -9.70 13.35
N GLY A 70 18.52 -10.75 14.17
CA GLY A 70 17.29 -11.24 14.79
C GLY A 70 16.86 -10.30 15.90
N HIS A 71 15.55 -10.20 16.15
CA HIS A 71 15.00 -9.42 17.25
C HIS A 71 15.59 -9.81 18.63
N LYS A 72 15.49 -8.92 19.62
CA LYS A 72 16.16 -9.05 20.93
C LYS A 72 15.84 -10.34 21.69
N ASN A 73 14.63 -10.84 21.49
CA ASN A 73 14.10 -12.04 22.17
C ASN A 73 14.15 -13.30 21.29
N THR A 74 14.90 -13.29 20.18
CA THR A 74 14.88 -14.38 19.21
C THR A 74 15.32 -15.74 19.78
N HIS A 75 16.06 -15.76 20.89
CA HIS A 75 16.54 -16.98 21.53
C HIS A 75 15.64 -17.50 22.68
N LEU A 76 14.54 -16.81 23.01
CA LEU A 76 13.69 -17.16 24.17
C LEU A 76 13.07 -18.57 24.06
N HIS A 77 12.96 -19.09 22.84
CA HIS A 77 12.43 -20.42 22.53
C HIS A 77 13.38 -21.24 21.66
N SER A 78 14.66 -20.92 21.72
CA SER A 78 15.68 -21.63 20.97
C SER A 78 15.90 -23.04 21.51
N VAL A 79 16.16 -23.97 20.60
CA VAL A 79 16.46 -25.37 20.94
C VAL A 79 17.91 -25.51 21.41
N ARG A 80 18.76 -24.53 21.08
CA ARG A 80 20.15 -24.44 21.53
C ARG A 80 20.60 -22.99 21.81
N PRO A 81 21.58 -22.77 22.72
CA PRO A 81 22.02 -21.42 23.09
C PRO A 81 22.61 -20.61 21.93
N ASP A 82 23.20 -21.27 20.94
CA ASP A 82 23.90 -20.68 19.79
C ASP A 82 23.08 -20.75 18.49
N GLU A 83 21.77 -20.97 18.56
CA GLU A 83 20.91 -21.12 17.38
C GLU A 83 21.00 -19.89 16.47
N ALA A 84 21.28 -20.10 15.18
CA ALA A 84 21.34 -19.03 14.20
C ALA A 84 20.00 -18.30 14.11
N ALA A 85 20.02 -16.98 14.16
CA ALA A 85 18.85 -16.12 14.10
C ALA A 85 18.88 -15.11 12.93
N HIS A 86 20.08 -14.87 12.38
CA HIS A 86 20.32 -13.82 11.40
C HIS A 86 19.99 -14.27 9.98
N THR A 87 19.47 -13.36 9.17
CA THR A 87 19.28 -13.56 7.73
C THR A 87 20.32 -12.74 6.98
N TYR A 88 21.11 -13.39 6.14
CA TYR A 88 22.10 -12.73 5.30
C TYR A 88 21.44 -12.28 4.00
N VAL A 89 21.61 -11.01 3.65
CA VAL A 89 21.24 -10.49 2.33
C VAL A 89 22.51 -10.46 1.49
N VAL A 90 22.51 -11.24 0.41
CA VAL A 90 23.69 -11.46 -0.42
C VAL A 90 23.42 -11.14 -1.88
N LYS A 91 24.45 -10.75 -2.63
CA LYS A 91 24.39 -10.66 -4.09
C LYS A 91 25.00 -11.89 -4.73
N LEU A 92 24.27 -12.47 -5.68
CA LEU A 92 24.64 -13.68 -6.43
C LEU A 92 24.23 -13.52 -7.89
N ASP A 93 24.96 -14.14 -8.82
CA ASP A 93 24.41 -14.38 -10.16
C ASP A 93 23.36 -15.51 -10.12
N ALA A 94 22.48 -15.52 -11.11
CA ALA A 94 21.33 -16.42 -11.14
C ALA A 94 21.71 -17.90 -11.22
N ALA A 95 22.82 -18.24 -11.88
CA ALA A 95 23.27 -19.63 -12.02
C ALA A 95 23.80 -20.17 -10.67
N HIS A 96 24.61 -19.39 -9.96
CA HIS A 96 25.05 -19.74 -8.61
C HIS A 96 23.87 -19.80 -7.63
N ALA A 97 22.92 -18.87 -7.72
CA ALA A 97 21.73 -18.91 -6.87
C ALA A 97 20.90 -20.19 -7.07
N GLN A 98 20.66 -20.60 -8.32
CA GLN A 98 19.95 -21.86 -8.60
C GLN A 98 20.71 -23.07 -8.06
N MET A 99 22.04 -23.10 -8.20
CA MET A 99 22.86 -24.17 -7.63
C MET A 99 22.77 -24.19 -6.10
N LEU A 100 22.86 -23.04 -5.44
CA LEU A 100 22.73 -22.93 -3.99
C LEU A 100 21.34 -23.37 -3.51
N GLN A 101 20.28 -22.99 -4.22
CA GLN A 101 18.91 -23.42 -3.89
C GLN A 101 18.72 -24.94 -4.01
N ALA A 102 19.36 -25.56 -5.00
CA ALA A 102 19.29 -27.01 -5.22
C ALA A 102 20.16 -27.82 -4.25
N THR A 103 21.21 -27.21 -3.68
CA THR A 103 22.20 -27.90 -2.84
C THR A 103 22.19 -27.45 -1.38
N ALA A 104 21.42 -26.42 -1.04
CA ALA A 104 21.28 -25.91 0.32
C ALA A 104 20.86 -27.03 1.27
N PRO A 105 21.51 -27.14 2.45
CA PRO A 105 21.10 -28.12 3.44
C PRO A 105 19.66 -27.82 3.90
N PRO A 106 18.85 -28.82 4.27
CA PRO A 106 17.41 -28.63 4.52
C PRO A 106 17.07 -27.71 5.72
N HIS A 107 18.05 -27.40 6.57
CA HIS A 107 17.96 -26.43 7.67
C HIS A 107 18.35 -25.00 7.28
N MET A 108 18.66 -24.74 6.00
CA MET A 108 19.00 -23.45 5.44
C MET A 108 18.00 -23.09 4.34
N ILE A 109 17.56 -21.83 4.35
CA ILE A 109 16.67 -21.24 3.36
C ILE A 109 17.55 -20.40 2.44
N VAL A 110 17.38 -20.58 1.12
CA VAL A 110 17.99 -19.73 0.10
C VAL A 110 16.89 -19.30 -0.87
N GLU A 111 16.58 -18.02 -0.92
CA GLU A 111 15.49 -17.49 -1.76
C GLU A 111 15.82 -16.09 -2.26
N GLU A 112 15.19 -15.65 -3.36
CA GLU A 112 15.39 -14.30 -3.90
C GLU A 112 14.77 -13.27 -2.95
N ASP A 113 15.47 -12.14 -2.74
CA ASP A 113 14.93 -11.01 -1.98
C ASP A 113 13.95 -10.23 -2.88
N HIS A 114 12.74 -10.77 -3.03
CA HIS A 114 11.79 -10.22 -3.99
C HIS A 114 11.33 -8.80 -3.62
N PRO A 115 11.13 -7.94 -4.63
CA PRO A 115 10.57 -6.62 -4.40
C PRO A 115 9.11 -6.73 -3.95
N LEU A 116 8.76 -5.87 -2.99
CA LEU A 116 7.39 -5.66 -2.56
C LEU A 116 6.78 -4.52 -3.36
N GLY A 117 5.48 -4.62 -3.65
CA GLY A 117 4.67 -3.52 -4.17
C GLY A 117 3.60 -3.12 -3.18
N TYR A 118 3.26 -1.84 -3.10
CA TYR A 118 2.08 -1.33 -2.38
C TYR A 118 0.86 -1.15 -3.32
N GLY A 119 0.87 -1.90 -4.43
CA GLY A 119 -0.13 -1.82 -5.47
C GLY A 119 -0.06 -0.49 -6.22
N ARG A 120 0.91 -0.32 -7.13
CA ARG A 120 0.72 0.63 -8.24
C ARG A 120 -0.63 0.25 -8.87
N LYS A 121 -1.59 1.18 -8.81
CA LYS A 121 -2.81 1.13 -9.63
C LYS A 121 -2.37 0.73 -11.02
N ALA A 122 -3.10 -0.18 -11.67
CA ALA A 122 -2.87 -0.48 -13.07
C ALA A 122 -2.87 0.85 -13.84
N GLU A 123 -1.69 1.42 -14.06
CA GLU A 123 -1.45 2.31 -15.17
C GLU A 123 -1.79 1.44 -16.35
N LEU A 124 -3.01 1.65 -16.87
CA LEU A 124 -3.52 1.17 -18.14
C LEU A 124 -2.59 0.10 -18.73
N GLU A 125 -2.76 -1.16 -18.29
CA GLU A 125 -2.30 -2.27 -19.11
C GLU A 125 -3.20 -2.29 -20.35
N THR A 126 -3.00 -1.32 -21.25
CA THR A 126 -3.33 -1.47 -22.66
C THR A 126 -2.27 -2.38 -23.25
N SER A 127 -2.26 -3.62 -22.78
CA SER A 127 -1.73 -4.76 -23.52
C SER A 127 -2.84 -5.27 -24.44
N ASP A 128 -3.45 -4.37 -25.22
CA ASP A 128 -4.04 -4.84 -26.47
C ASP A 128 -2.86 -5.14 -27.38
N ARG A 129 -2.68 -6.43 -27.64
CA ARG A 129 -1.72 -6.94 -28.61
C ARG A 129 -1.88 -6.13 -29.89
N LEU A 130 -0.84 -5.37 -30.25
CA LEU A 130 -0.73 -4.74 -31.56
C LEU A 130 -1.07 -5.78 -32.62
N HIS A 131 -2.21 -5.60 -33.31
CA HIS A 131 -2.53 -6.41 -34.47
C HIS A 131 -1.47 -6.11 -35.55
N PRO A 132 -0.74 -7.11 -36.09
CA PRO A 132 0.39 -6.89 -37.01
C PRO A 132 0.01 -6.39 -38.41
N GLN A 133 -1.18 -5.83 -38.61
CA GLN A 133 -1.71 -5.48 -39.94
C GLN A 133 -2.09 -4.01 -40.06
N SER A 134 -1.14 -3.10 -39.82
CA SER A 134 -1.30 -1.68 -40.16
C SER A 134 0.06 -1.02 -40.39
N ALA A 135 0.86 -1.55 -41.33
CA ALA A 135 2.22 -1.09 -41.61
C ALA A 135 2.33 -0.34 -42.95
N PHE A 136 1.43 0.60 -43.24
CA PHE A 136 1.49 1.36 -44.51
C PHE A 136 1.32 2.88 -44.42
N ASP A 137 0.98 3.45 -43.26
CA ASP A 137 1.01 4.91 -43.05
C ASP A 137 1.86 5.25 -41.80
N GLY A 138 2.65 6.31 -41.88
CA GLY A 138 3.44 6.78 -40.74
C GLY A 138 2.57 7.23 -39.55
N PRO A 139 3.11 7.27 -38.32
CA PRO A 139 2.33 7.64 -37.15
C PRO A 139 1.78 9.07 -37.27
N VAL A 140 0.48 9.23 -37.01
CA VAL A 140 -0.19 10.53 -36.93
C VAL A 140 -0.13 11.03 -35.49
N SER A 141 0.41 12.23 -35.29
CA SER A 141 0.40 12.92 -33.99
C SER A 141 -0.77 13.90 -33.92
N ARG A 142 -1.57 13.81 -32.86
CA ARG A 142 -2.63 14.77 -32.54
C ARG A 142 -2.33 15.46 -31.23
N GLU A 143 -2.20 16.79 -31.26
CA GLU A 143 -2.12 17.60 -30.04
C GLU A 143 -3.49 17.85 -29.45
N VAL A 144 -3.55 17.72 -28.13
CA VAL A 144 -4.74 17.94 -27.32
C VAL A 144 -4.35 18.85 -26.16
N LEU A 145 -4.87 20.07 -26.15
CA LEU A 145 -4.75 20.97 -25.02
C LEU A 145 -5.90 20.69 -24.03
N VAL A 146 -5.58 20.46 -22.76
CA VAL A 146 -6.56 20.27 -21.68
C VAL A 146 -6.37 21.36 -20.65
N ARG A 147 -7.46 21.95 -20.15
CA ARG A 147 -7.46 22.88 -19.01
C ARG A 147 -8.26 22.28 -17.87
N VAL A 148 -7.65 22.13 -16.69
CA VAL A 148 -8.30 21.56 -15.50
C VAL A 148 -8.68 22.67 -14.53
N LEU A 149 -9.96 22.70 -14.14
CA LEU A 149 -10.53 23.70 -13.25
C LEU A 149 -11.15 23.03 -12.01
N GLY A 150 -10.91 23.63 -10.85
CA GLY A 150 -11.48 23.24 -9.56
C GLY A 150 -12.70 24.09 -9.17
N THR A 151 -12.90 24.26 -7.86
CA THR A 151 -14.00 25.06 -7.30
C THR A 151 -13.93 26.52 -7.78
N GLY A 152 -15.07 27.08 -8.16
CA GLY A 152 -15.17 28.46 -8.63
C GLY A 152 -14.39 28.75 -9.91
N ASP A 153 -14.17 27.73 -10.74
CA ASP A 153 -13.43 27.82 -12.01
C ASP A 153 -11.95 28.20 -11.83
N THR A 154 -11.40 27.95 -10.65
CA THR A 154 -9.99 28.20 -10.36
C THR A 154 -9.10 27.20 -11.11
N PRO A 155 -8.10 27.64 -11.89
CA PRO A 155 -7.16 26.73 -12.54
C PRO A 155 -6.35 25.89 -11.54
N LEU A 156 -6.16 24.61 -11.85
CA LEU A 156 -5.44 23.68 -10.98
C LEU A 156 -4.08 23.28 -11.57
N PRO A 157 -2.95 23.71 -10.97
CA PRO A 157 -1.61 23.29 -11.38
C PRO A 157 -1.24 21.90 -10.85
N GLY A 158 -0.25 21.26 -11.50
CA GLY A 158 0.33 20.00 -11.02
C GLY A 158 -0.57 18.77 -11.21
N VAL A 159 -1.68 18.90 -11.94
CA VAL A 159 -2.64 17.80 -12.15
C VAL A 159 -2.10 16.87 -13.23
N ALA A 160 -1.94 15.60 -12.89
CA ALA A 160 -1.53 14.57 -13.86
C ALA A 160 -2.72 14.19 -14.75
N ILE A 161 -2.48 14.13 -16.06
CA ILE A 161 -3.47 13.78 -17.07
C ILE A 161 -2.92 12.65 -17.93
N THR A 162 -3.73 11.63 -18.14
CA THR A 162 -3.47 10.54 -19.08
C THR A 162 -4.58 10.49 -20.12
N LEU A 163 -4.22 10.53 -21.40
CA LEU A 163 -5.14 10.39 -22.52
C LEU A 163 -4.78 9.13 -23.31
N ALA A 164 -5.68 8.16 -23.36
CA ALA A 164 -5.49 6.94 -24.12
C ALA A 164 -6.31 6.98 -25.42
N GLY A 165 -5.72 6.48 -26.49
CA GLY A 165 -6.36 6.21 -27.78
C GLY A 165 -6.08 4.77 -28.20
N ASP A 166 -6.07 4.49 -29.50
CA ASP A 166 -5.69 3.18 -30.04
C ASP A 166 -4.16 2.95 -30.06
N GLY A 167 -3.37 3.94 -29.65
CA GLY A 167 -1.90 3.88 -29.53
C GLY A 167 -1.43 3.99 -28.07
N PHE A 168 -0.15 4.31 -27.88
CA PHE A 168 0.39 4.53 -26.54
C PHE A 168 -0.31 5.71 -25.84
N PRO A 169 -0.66 5.59 -24.54
CA PRO A 169 -1.24 6.69 -23.79
C PRO A 169 -0.28 7.90 -23.72
N ALA A 170 -0.82 9.09 -23.93
CA ALA A 170 -0.11 10.34 -23.71
C ALA A 170 -0.29 10.77 -22.25
N THR A 171 0.76 11.32 -21.63
CA THR A 171 0.69 11.89 -20.28
C THR A 171 1.24 13.31 -20.25
N ALA A 172 0.65 14.14 -19.40
CA ALA A 172 1.12 15.51 -19.16
C ALA A 172 0.71 15.97 -17.75
N THR A 173 1.32 17.07 -17.29
CA THR A 173 0.99 17.69 -16.00
C THR A 173 0.62 19.16 -16.24
N THR A 174 -0.42 19.64 -15.57
CA THR A 174 -0.87 21.02 -15.74
C THR A 174 0.12 22.05 -15.18
N ASP A 175 0.24 23.17 -15.88
CA ASP A 175 1.03 24.33 -15.46
C ASP A 175 0.27 25.25 -14.48
N ALA A 176 0.82 26.44 -14.18
CA ALA A 176 0.20 27.43 -13.30
C ALA A 176 -1.17 27.93 -13.80
N GLY A 177 -1.43 27.88 -15.11
CA GLY A 177 -2.71 28.21 -15.74
C GLY A 177 -3.69 27.05 -15.78
N GLY A 178 -3.34 25.91 -15.17
CA GLY A 178 -4.13 24.69 -15.18
C GLY A 178 -4.15 23.99 -16.54
N GLU A 179 -3.21 24.30 -17.43
CA GLU A 179 -3.17 23.78 -18.80
C GLU A 179 -2.10 22.73 -19.01
N ALA A 180 -2.39 21.73 -19.85
CA ALA A 180 -1.43 20.72 -20.28
C ALA A 180 -1.69 20.31 -21.73
N THR A 181 -0.63 20.21 -22.53
CA THR A 181 -0.69 19.69 -23.90
C THR A 181 -0.29 18.22 -23.92
N LEU A 182 -1.16 17.37 -24.45
CA LEU A 182 -0.91 15.94 -24.66
C LEU A 182 -0.69 15.66 -26.14
N THR A 183 0.36 14.91 -26.46
CA THR A 183 0.65 14.47 -27.83
C THR A 183 0.24 13.02 -27.99
N LEU A 184 -0.92 12.78 -28.60
CA LEU A 184 -1.41 11.43 -28.88
C LEU A 184 -0.80 10.92 -30.18
N VAL A 185 -0.05 9.82 -30.12
CA VAL A 185 0.57 9.19 -31.30
C VAL A 185 -0.24 7.95 -31.68
N GLN A 186 -0.80 7.94 -32.88
CA GLN A 186 -1.67 6.85 -33.37
C GLN A 186 -1.24 6.39 -34.77
N GLN A 187 -1.53 5.14 -35.10
CA GLN A 187 -1.30 4.61 -36.45
C GLN A 187 -2.30 5.17 -37.48
N GLN A 188 -3.51 5.53 -37.03
CA GLN A 188 -4.56 6.18 -37.82
C GLN A 188 -5.31 7.18 -36.91
N PRO A 189 -5.92 8.24 -37.46
CA PRO A 189 -6.73 9.17 -36.68
C PRO A 189 -7.92 8.44 -36.02
N GLY A 190 -7.86 8.24 -34.71
CA GLY A 190 -8.89 7.54 -33.93
C GLY A 190 -9.49 8.43 -32.83
N PRO A 191 -10.69 8.10 -32.33
CA PRO A 191 -11.25 8.79 -31.17
C PRO A 191 -10.38 8.54 -29.92
N ALA A 192 -10.43 9.45 -28.96
CA ALA A 192 -9.90 9.17 -27.64
C ALA A 192 -10.73 8.05 -26.99
N ARG A 193 -10.07 7.11 -26.32
CA ARG A 193 -10.70 5.96 -25.63
C ARG A 193 -10.95 6.26 -24.17
N SER A 194 -10.04 6.97 -23.52
CA SER A 194 -10.24 7.45 -22.16
C SER A 194 -9.40 8.67 -21.84
N LEU A 195 -9.90 9.50 -20.93
CA LEU A 195 -9.17 10.60 -20.32
C LEU A 195 -9.22 10.42 -18.80
N PHE A 196 -8.06 10.35 -18.17
CA PHE A 196 -7.91 10.27 -16.72
C PHE A 196 -7.21 11.51 -16.19
N VAL A 197 -7.90 12.27 -15.34
CA VAL A 197 -7.39 13.46 -14.67
C VAL A 197 -7.25 13.16 -13.18
N ARG A 198 -6.06 13.33 -12.63
CA ARG A 198 -5.70 12.97 -11.25
C ARG A 198 -5.16 14.21 -10.51
N PRO A 199 -6.04 14.97 -9.83
CA PRO A 199 -5.60 16.04 -8.94
C PRO A 199 -4.71 15.51 -7.83
N LEU A 200 -3.76 16.33 -7.36
CA LEU A 200 -2.83 15.95 -6.29
C LEU A 200 -3.52 15.79 -4.92
N SER A 201 -4.50 16.64 -4.64
CA SER A 201 -5.26 16.65 -3.40
C SER A 201 -6.51 17.52 -3.52
N GLY A 202 -7.45 17.40 -2.57
CA GLY A 202 -8.61 18.29 -2.44
C GLY A 202 -9.76 18.02 -3.41
N TYR A 203 -9.54 17.19 -4.43
CA TYR A 203 -10.52 16.85 -5.45
C TYR A 203 -10.53 15.35 -5.74
N TRP A 204 -11.68 14.85 -6.18
CA TRP A 204 -11.79 13.55 -6.80
C TRP A 204 -11.06 13.52 -8.15
N ASN A 205 -10.59 12.34 -8.50
CA ASN A 205 -10.15 12.09 -9.86
C ASN A 205 -11.32 12.21 -10.85
N LYS A 206 -11.02 12.35 -12.15
CA LYS A 206 -12.02 12.35 -13.20
C LYS A 206 -11.63 11.41 -14.31
N TYR A 207 -12.53 10.49 -14.64
CA TYR A 207 -12.34 9.45 -15.64
C TYR A 207 -13.48 9.48 -16.65
N LEU A 208 -13.15 9.82 -17.90
CA LEU A 208 -14.09 9.87 -19.00
C LEU A 208 -13.80 8.72 -19.96
N LEU A 209 -14.82 7.90 -20.22
CA LEU A 209 -14.78 6.89 -21.28
C LEU A 209 -15.22 7.52 -22.61
N ALA A 210 -14.45 7.24 -23.67
CA ALA A 210 -14.65 7.77 -25.01
C ALA A 210 -14.93 9.30 -25.07
N PRO A 211 -14.08 10.15 -24.47
CA PRO A 211 -14.32 11.58 -24.45
C PRO A 211 -14.25 12.16 -25.86
N ASN A 212 -15.14 13.11 -26.18
CA ASN A 212 -15.03 13.91 -27.40
C ASN A 212 -14.01 15.03 -27.16
N VAL A 213 -12.83 14.87 -27.77
CA VAL A 213 -11.70 15.77 -27.60
C VAL A 213 -11.46 16.54 -28.89
N VAL A 214 -11.35 17.87 -28.79
CA VAL A 214 -11.17 18.78 -29.93
C VAL A 214 -9.72 19.29 -29.97
N SER A 215 -9.11 19.33 -31.14
CA SER A 215 -7.77 19.91 -31.35
C SER A 215 -7.85 21.42 -31.62
N GLY A 216 -6.78 22.14 -31.27
CA GLY A 216 -6.64 23.58 -31.56
C GLY A 216 -7.29 24.53 -30.55
N GLN A 217 -7.96 24.01 -29.51
CA GLN A 217 -8.49 24.80 -28.38
C GLN A 217 -8.41 24.02 -27.06
N PRO A 218 -8.42 24.70 -25.90
CA PRO A 218 -8.44 24.02 -24.61
C PRO A 218 -9.72 23.20 -24.39
N ASN A 219 -9.57 21.91 -24.11
CA ASN A 219 -10.64 21.04 -23.64
C ASN A 219 -10.76 21.24 -22.12
N VAL A 220 -11.84 21.89 -21.68
CA VAL A 220 -12.02 22.25 -20.27
C VAL A 220 -12.58 21.07 -19.48
N ILE A 221 -11.89 20.69 -18.40
CA ILE A 221 -12.27 19.62 -17.49
C ILE A 221 -12.47 20.19 -16.09
N ARG A 222 -13.68 20.04 -15.55
CA ARG A 222 -14.00 20.42 -14.17
C ARG A 222 -13.93 19.20 -13.26
N VAL A 223 -13.17 19.28 -12.19
CA VAL A 223 -13.05 18.21 -11.18
C VAL A 223 -13.95 18.47 -9.98
N THR A 224 -14.38 17.40 -9.33
CA THR A 224 -15.33 17.44 -8.21
C THR A 224 -14.56 17.58 -6.89
N PRO A 225 -14.87 18.58 -6.04
CA PRO A 225 -14.21 18.70 -4.73
C PRO A 225 -14.59 17.53 -3.81
N LEU A 226 -13.74 17.23 -2.83
CA LEU A 226 -13.96 16.11 -1.91
C LEU A 226 -15.22 16.23 -1.05
N SER A 227 -15.79 17.43 -0.93
CA SER A 227 -17.08 17.71 -0.27
C SER A 227 -18.29 17.04 -0.92
N GLN A 228 -18.13 16.48 -2.12
CA GLN A 228 -19.17 15.77 -2.87
C GLN A 228 -18.71 14.32 -3.11
N PRO A 229 -19.60 13.33 -3.30
CA PRO A 229 -21.05 13.45 -3.42
C PRO A 229 -21.78 13.51 -2.06
N ASN A 230 -21.08 13.21 -0.96
CA ASN A 230 -21.69 13.13 0.36
C ASN A 230 -21.09 14.22 1.27
N PRO A 231 -21.85 15.27 1.62
CA PRO A 231 -21.35 16.34 2.46
C PRO A 231 -20.94 15.83 3.86
N ASP A 232 -21.51 14.73 4.36
CA ASP A 232 -21.22 14.22 5.69
C ASP A 232 -19.95 13.34 5.76
N VAL A 233 -19.28 13.09 4.64
CA VAL A 233 -17.96 12.43 4.55
C VAL A 233 -16.89 13.51 4.64
N PRO A 234 -15.67 13.23 5.15
CA PRO A 234 -14.55 14.16 5.07
C PRO A 234 -14.54 14.74 3.66
N PRO A 235 -14.65 16.06 3.50
CA PRO A 235 -14.25 17.12 4.42
C PRO A 235 -15.23 17.59 5.50
N HIS A 236 -16.55 17.37 5.49
CA HIS A 236 -17.44 18.05 6.49
C HIS A 236 -17.90 17.18 7.66
N GLY A 237 -17.63 15.86 7.62
CA GLY A 237 -17.84 14.97 8.75
C GLY A 237 -16.55 14.53 9.43
N ARG A 238 -16.66 14.15 10.72
CA ARG A 238 -15.54 13.57 11.49
C ARG A 238 -15.13 12.18 10.99
N PHE A 239 -16.06 11.44 10.39
CA PHE A 239 -15.87 10.06 9.96
C PHE A 239 -16.18 9.90 8.48
N GLY A 240 -15.29 9.22 7.75
CA GLY A 240 -15.53 8.80 6.38
C GLY A 240 -16.63 7.77 6.23
N TRP A 241 -17.08 7.57 4.99
CA TRP A 241 -18.14 6.62 4.71
C TRP A 241 -17.79 5.21 5.18
N GLY A 242 -16.52 4.82 5.08
CA GLY A 242 -16.03 3.53 5.54
C GLY A 242 -16.18 3.35 7.05
N GLN A 243 -15.72 4.33 7.83
CA GLN A 243 -15.89 4.33 9.28
C GLN A 243 -17.36 4.32 9.71
N ARG A 244 -18.22 5.10 9.04
CA ARG A 244 -19.68 5.11 9.32
C ARG A 244 -20.35 3.78 8.94
N LEU A 245 -19.98 3.19 7.81
CA LEU A 245 -20.50 1.89 7.39
C LEU A 245 -20.14 0.79 8.39
N MET A 246 -18.95 0.88 9.00
CA MET A 246 -18.50 -0.01 10.07
C MET A 246 -19.07 0.34 11.45
N GLY A 247 -19.86 1.42 11.56
CA GLY A 247 -20.61 1.82 12.75
C GLY A 247 -19.84 2.66 13.78
N LEU A 248 -18.72 3.27 13.40
CA LEU A 248 -17.88 4.06 14.31
C LEU A 248 -18.60 5.33 14.83
N ASP A 249 -19.45 5.93 14.00
CA ASP A 249 -20.30 7.09 14.31
C ASP A 249 -21.43 6.77 15.30
N ARG A 250 -21.72 5.49 15.56
CA ARG A 250 -22.80 5.03 16.44
C ARG A 250 -22.31 4.52 17.79
N LEU A 251 -21.00 4.58 18.05
CA LEU A 251 -20.45 4.19 19.34
C LEU A 251 -20.83 5.21 20.41
N THR A 252 -21.49 4.75 21.46
CA THR A 252 -21.92 5.58 22.61
C THR A 252 -20.84 5.73 23.68
N ARG A 253 -19.76 4.95 23.60
CA ARG A 253 -18.61 4.99 24.51
C ARG A 253 -17.37 5.48 23.76
N SER A 254 -16.52 6.25 24.42
CA SER A 254 -15.25 6.68 23.85
C SER A 254 -14.29 5.51 23.73
N PHE A 255 -14.16 4.95 22.53
CA PHE A 255 -13.08 4.04 22.18
C PHE A 255 -12.07 4.80 21.33
N GLY A 256 -10.86 4.95 21.86
CA GLY A 256 -9.81 5.76 21.22
C GLY A 256 -8.64 4.94 20.69
N GLY A 257 -8.45 3.68 21.10
CA GLY A 257 -7.19 2.96 20.81
C GLY A 257 -6.06 3.26 21.82
N ARG A 258 -6.36 3.95 22.92
CA ARG A 258 -5.35 4.33 23.93
C ARG A 258 -4.63 3.12 24.50
N GLY A 259 -3.31 3.22 24.60
CA GLY A 259 -2.45 2.16 25.14
C GLY A 259 -2.16 1.03 24.15
N VAL A 260 -2.63 1.14 22.91
CA VAL A 260 -2.35 0.19 21.83
C VAL A 260 -1.32 0.78 20.87
N ARG A 261 -0.31 -0.01 20.52
CA ARG A 261 0.71 0.35 19.53
C ARG A 261 0.37 -0.20 18.16
N VAL A 262 0.36 0.67 17.14
CA VAL A 262 0.06 0.30 15.75
C VAL A 262 1.23 0.68 14.85
N ALA A 263 1.79 -0.29 14.14
CA ALA A 263 2.78 -0.07 13.11
C ALA A 263 2.14 0.09 11.73
N VAL A 264 2.59 1.07 10.97
CA VAL A 264 2.28 1.25 9.54
C VAL A 264 3.56 0.99 8.75
N VAL A 265 3.67 -0.18 8.13
CA VAL A 265 4.81 -0.55 7.28
C VAL A 265 4.51 -0.16 5.84
N ASP A 266 5.05 0.98 5.41
CA ASP A 266 4.64 1.66 4.18
C ASP A 266 5.69 2.67 3.67
N SER A 267 5.29 3.79 3.07
CA SER A 267 6.17 4.86 2.55
C SER A 267 6.60 5.92 3.56
N GLY A 268 6.26 5.73 4.85
CA GLY A 268 6.47 6.69 5.94
C GLY A 268 5.15 7.35 6.37
N ALA A 269 5.24 8.46 7.10
CA ALA A 269 4.07 9.27 7.45
C ALA A 269 4.48 10.74 7.54
N ASP A 270 3.73 11.65 6.91
CA ASP A 270 3.93 13.09 7.05
C ASP A 270 3.58 13.56 8.47
N ALA A 271 4.58 13.54 9.36
CA ALA A 271 4.42 13.99 10.74
C ALA A 271 4.29 15.52 10.88
N ALA A 272 4.39 16.28 9.78
CA ALA A 272 4.03 17.70 9.75
C ALA A 272 2.53 17.91 9.44
N HIS A 273 1.84 16.89 8.93
CA HIS A 273 0.40 16.95 8.72
C HIS A 273 -0.31 17.19 10.08
N PRO A 274 -1.22 18.17 10.21
CA PRO A 274 -1.83 18.52 11.51
C PRO A 274 -2.52 17.35 12.22
N LEU A 275 -3.11 16.44 11.44
CA LEU A 275 -3.77 15.23 11.97
C LEU A 275 -2.83 14.06 12.28
N LEU A 276 -1.58 14.11 11.83
CA LEU A 276 -0.55 13.09 12.06
C LEU A 276 0.63 13.63 12.88
N ALA A 277 0.58 14.87 13.35
CA ALA A 277 1.62 15.48 14.18
C ALA A 277 1.89 14.72 15.50
N HIS A 278 0.98 13.83 15.88
CA HIS A 278 1.12 12.94 17.02
C HIS A 278 1.94 11.67 16.74
N VAL A 279 2.26 11.36 15.49
CA VAL A 279 3.11 10.23 15.11
C VAL A 279 4.55 10.61 15.47
N ARG A 280 5.04 10.09 16.60
CA ARG A 280 6.37 10.42 17.15
C ARG A 280 7.41 9.33 16.95
N HIS A 281 6.98 8.11 16.64
CA HIS A 281 7.82 6.93 16.51
C HIS A 281 7.85 6.43 15.07
N GLY A 282 9.01 5.92 14.65
CA GLY A 282 9.21 5.37 13.32
C GLY A 282 10.66 5.11 13.01
N ILE A 283 10.91 4.49 11.87
CA ILE A 283 12.24 4.22 11.34
C ILE A 283 12.18 4.17 9.81
N ASP A 284 13.24 4.66 9.16
CA ASP A 284 13.42 4.50 7.72
C ASP A 284 14.32 3.30 7.42
N LEU A 285 13.78 2.37 6.64
CA LEU A 285 14.41 1.11 6.23
C LEU A 285 14.76 1.09 4.74
N THR A 286 14.54 2.19 4.01
CA THR A 286 14.84 2.32 2.57
C THR A 286 16.35 2.41 2.28
N GLY A 287 17.17 2.68 3.31
CA GLY A 287 18.63 2.78 3.21
C GLY A 287 19.39 1.96 4.27
N THR A 288 20.73 1.96 4.15
CA THR A 288 21.67 1.24 5.04
C THR A 288 22.47 2.17 5.97
N GLY A 289 22.17 3.47 6.00
CA GLY A 289 22.94 4.49 6.74
C GLY A 289 22.36 4.87 8.12
N ALA A 290 23.24 5.39 9.00
CA ALA A 290 22.94 5.78 10.39
C ALA A 290 22.07 7.04 10.57
N ASP A 291 21.81 7.82 9.50
CA ASP A 291 20.95 9.02 9.53
C ASP A 291 19.45 8.74 9.27
N ALA A 292 19.03 7.48 9.39
CA ALA A 292 17.66 7.00 9.18
C ALA A 292 16.64 7.39 10.28
N SER A 293 17.05 8.16 11.31
CA SER A 293 16.25 8.30 12.53
C SER A 293 15.03 9.22 12.42
N ALA A 294 14.89 9.99 11.33
CA ALA A 294 13.73 10.89 11.14
C ALA A 294 13.18 11.00 9.72
N THR A 295 13.81 10.41 8.70
CA THR A 295 13.35 10.51 7.29
C THR A 295 12.03 9.76 7.05
N TRP A 296 11.65 8.85 7.94
CA TRP A 296 10.31 8.25 7.97
C TRP A 296 9.18 9.28 8.11
N ARG A 297 9.48 10.48 8.64
CA ARG A 297 8.53 11.61 8.73
C ARG A 297 8.28 12.30 7.40
N LEU A 298 9.10 12.00 6.39
CA LEU A 298 9.02 12.55 5.04
C LEU A 298 8.44 11.47 4.13
N ASP A 299 7.12 11.49 3.98
CA ASP A 299 6.43 10.60 3.07
C ASP A 299 6.31 11.26 1.69
N THR A 300 7.21 10.94 0.78
CA THR A 300 7.22 11.49 -0.58
C THR A 300 6.24 10.79 -1.53
N ILE A 301 5.65 9.66 -1.11
CA ILE A 301 4.68 8.89 -1.89
C ILE A 301 3.25 9.23 -1.43
N GLY A 302 3.06 9.46 -0.14
CA GLY A 302 1.78 9.82 0.48
C GLY A 302 0.92 8.64 0.91
N HIS A 303 1.24 7.43 0.47
CA HIS A 303 0.44 6.23 0.72
C HIS A 303 0.45 5.81 2.20
N GLY A 304 1.62 5.87 2.86
CA GLY A 304 1.73 5.60 4.29
C GLY A 304 1.04 6.64 5.16
N SER A 305 1.11 7.93 4.78
CA SER A 305 0.33 9.00 5.41
C SER A 305 -1.17 8.75 5.28
N HIS A 306 -1.62 8.26 4.13
CA HIS A 306 -3.02 7.92 3.89
C HIS A 306 -3.49 6.80 4.83
N CYS A 307 -2.72 5.71 4.92
CA CYS A 307 -2.98 4.60 5.84
C CYS A 307 -2.97 5.05 7.31
N ALA A 308 -1.98 5.86 7.72
CA ALA A 308 -1.88 6.40 9.08
C ALA A 308 -3.09 7.27 9.44
N GLY A 309 -3.61 8.06 8.48
CA GLY A 309 -4.81 8.87 8.67
C GLY A 309 -6.07 8.03 8.92
N VAL A 310 -6.26 6.95 8.15
CA VAL A 310 -7.39 6.02 8.35
C VAL A 310 -7.33 5.38 9.74
N ILE A 311 -6.12 5.03 10.21
CA ILE A 311 -5.93 4.40 11.52
C ILE A 311 -6.12 5.40 12.66
N GLY A 312 -5.45 6.55 12.65
CA GLY A 312 -5.35 7.38 13.85
C GLY A 312 -5.32 8.88 13.64
N ALA A 313 -5.82 9.41 12.52
CA ALA A 313 -5.97 10.85 12.34
C ALA A 313 -6.63 11.49 13.58
N ARG A 314 -5.99 12.52 14.15
CA ARG A 314 -6.53 13.33 15.25
C ARG A 314 -5.94 14.72 15.27
N GLN A 315 -6.75 15.74 15.54
CA GLN A 315 -6.22 17.07 15.82
C GLN A 315 -5.36 17.06 17.09
N GLN A 316 -4.27 17.82 17.06
CA GLN A 316 -3.49 18.13 18.25
C GLN A 316 -3.98 19.46 18.85
N PRO A 317 -4.15 19.54 20.19
CA PRO A 317 -4.42 20.80 20.86
C PRO A 317 -3.37 21.85 20.49
N GLY A 318 -3.82 23.02 20.04
CA GLY A 318 -2.93 24.14 19.67
C GLY A 318 -2.28 24.04 18.29
N ALA A 319 -2.64 23.05 17.45
CA ALA A 319 -2.24 23.06 16.04
C ALA A 319 -2.82 24.32 15.35
N PRO A 320 -2.04 25.03 14.52
CA PRO A 320 -2.56 26.20 13.80
C PRO A 320 -3.76 25.78 12.95
N ALA A 321 -4.83 26.58 13.01
CA ALA A 321 -5.98 26.38 12.14
C ALA A 321 -5.49 26.38 10.69
N SER A 322 -5.81 25.31 9.97
CA SER A 322 -5.58 25.24 8.53
C SER A 322 -6.27 26.42 7.84
N ALA A 323 -5.57 27.10 6.94
CA ALA A 323 -6.12 28.28 6.27
C ALA A 323 -7.19 27.89 5.26
N GLY A 324 -8.41 28.40 5.43
CA GLY A 324 -9.54 28.21 4.53
C GLY A 324 -10.60 27.21 5.03
N ALA A 325 -11.86 27.44 4.66
CA ALA A 325 -13.02 26.68 5.15
C ALA A 325 -12.96 25.17 4.81
N GLU A 326 -12.47 24.83 3.61
CA GLU A 326 -12.27 23.43 3.21
C GLU A 326 -11.18 22.74 4.06
N ALA A 327 -10.09 23.46 4.33
CA ALA A 327 -8.98 22.95 5.13
C ALA A 327 -9.36 22.81 6.62
N GLN A 328 -10.23 23.69 7.14
CA GLN A 328 -10.77 23.61 8.51
C GLN A 328 -11.76 22.46 8.68
N ALA A 329 -12.62 22.21 7.69
CA ALA A 329 -13.55 21.08 7.72
C ALA A 329 -12.77 19.74 7.72
N GLN A 330 -11.79 19.61 6.82
CA GLN A 330 -10.94 18.42 6.73
C GLN A 330 -10.11 18.17 8.00
N ALA A 331 -9.78 19.23 8.73
CA ALA A 331 -9.09 19.11 10.01
C ALA A 331 -9.95 18.42 11.10
N THR A 332 -11.25 18.16 10.88
CA THR A 332 -12.09 17.44 11.87
C THR A 332 -12.09 15.92 11.69
N MET A 333 -11.43 15.39 10.65
CA MET A 333 -11.32 13.96 10.38
C MET A 333 -10.71 13.21 11.56
N LEU A 334 -11.29 12.06 11.87
CA LEU A 334 -10.79 11.09 12.84
C LEU A 334 -10.50 9.75 12.19
N GLY A 335 -9.37 9.16 12.60
CA GLY A 335 -9.06 7.76 12.34
C GLY A 335 -9.93 6.84 13.20
N PHE A 336 -9.83 5.54 12.96
CA PHE A 336 -10.55 4.51 13.72
C PHE A 336 -10.12 4.44 15.20
N ALA A 337 -8.83 4.59 15.45
CA ALA A 337 -8.16 4.53 16.75
C ALA A 337 -7.34 5.82 16.98
N PRO A 338 -8.01 6.97 17.15
CA PRO A 338 -7.36 8.28 17.16
C PRO A 338 -6.43 8.51 18.35
N GLU A 339 -6.43 7.70 19.40
CA GLU A 339 -5.54 7.77 20.57
C GLU A 339 -4.47 6.67 20.58
N ALA A 340 -4.38 5.84 19.53
CA ALA A 340 -3.32 4.85 19.40
C ALA A 340 -1.94 5.50 19.23
N GLU A 341 -0.91 4.78 19.67
CA GLU A 341 0.50 5.10 19.42
C GLU A 341 0.91 4.54 18.07
N ILE A 342 1.03 5.40 17.06
CA ILE A 342 1.39 4.99 15.69
C ILE A 342 2.91 5.03 15.51
N HIS A 343 3.46 3.95 14.94
CA HIS A 343 4.84 3.82 14.48
C HIS A 343 4.87 3.79 12.95
N ALA A 344 5.57 4.72 12.32
CA ALA A 344 5.74 4.75 10.86
C ALA A 344 7.03 4.03 10.44
N LEU A 345 6.90 2.90 9.76
CA LEU A 345 8.00 2.06 9.28
C LEU A 345 8.12 2.24 7.77
N LYS A 346 9.03 3.13 7.36
CA LYS A 346 9.22 3.48 5.95
C LYS A 346 10.07 2.42 5.27
N ILE A 347 9.46 1.62 4.38
CA ILE A 347 10.15 0.65 3.52
C ILE A 347 10.08 1.03 2.04
N PHE A 348 9.23 2.01 1.67
CA PHE A 348 9.10 2.49 0.29
C PHE A 348 9.66 3.91 0.12
N PRO A 349 10.24 4.21 -1.07
CA PRO A 349 10.41 3.35 -2.25
C PRO A 349 11.45 2.23 -2.06
N GLY A 350 11.37 1.18 -2.89
CA GLY A 350 12.38 0.11 -2.91
C GLY A 350 12.19 -1.01 -1.88
N GLY A 351 10.98 -1.19 -1.34
CA GLY A 351 10.70 -2.25 -0.37
C GLY A 351 10.96 -3.65 -0.95
N GLN A 352 11.54 -4.52 -0.12
CA GLN A 352 11.90 -5.91 -0.41
C GLN A 352 11.58 -6.81 0.80
N PHE A 353 11.62 -8.13 0.65
CA PHE A 353 11.43 -9.05 1.78
C PHE A 353 12.42 -8.80 2.92
N SER A 354 13.69 -8.50 2.65
CA SER A 354 14.68 -8.13 3.68
C SER A 354 14.23 -6.93 4.52
N THR A 355 13.69 -5.88 3.89
CA THR A 355 13.17 -4.71 4.59
C THR A 355 11.90 -5.03 5.40
N LEU A 356 11.05 -5.94 4.91
CA LEU A 356 9.89 -6.42 5.66
C LEU A 356 10.30 -7.24 6.88
N LEU A 357 11.33 -8.09 6.78
CA LEU A 357 11.90 -8.81 7.92
C LEU A 357 12.34 -7.82 9.02
N ARG A 358 13.13 -6.81 8.64
CA ARG A 358 13.58 -5.73 9.56
C ARG A 358 12.40 -4.96 10.18
N ALA A 359 11.34 -4.70 9.42
CA ALA A 359 10.16 -4.01 9.91
C ALA A 359 9.38 -4.86 10.93
N LEU A 360 9.25 -6.17 10.69
CA LEU A 360 8.61 -7.09 11.64
C LEU A 360 9.46 -7.28 12.91
N ASP A 361 10.79 -7.35 12.79
CA ASP A 361 11.70 -7.36 13.94
C ASP A 361 11.54 -6.08 14.79
N TYR A 362 11.47 -4.91 14.15
CA TYR A 362 11.15 -3.66 14.86
C TYR A 362 9.83 -3.77 15.63
N CYS A 363 8.78 -4.32 15.00
CA CYS A 363 7.47 -4.45 15.63
C CYS A 363 7.52 -5.36 16.87
N ILE A 364 8.28 -6.46 16.80
CA ILE A 364 8.49 -7.36 17.94
C ILE A 364 9.26 -6.65 19.05
N ASP A 365 10.36 -5.98 18.71
CA ASP A 365 11.25 -5.32 19.69
C ASP A 365 10.65 -4.07 20.37
N HIS A 366 9.60 -3.51 19.79
CA HIS A 366 8.89 -2.34 20.32
C HIS A 366 7.50 -2.71 20.85
N ASP A 367 7.23 -4.00 21.05
CA ASP A 367 5.96 -4.52 21.57
C ASP A 367 4.72 -3.99 20.82
N VAL A 368 4.82 -3.83 19.49
CA VAL A 368 3.70 -3.39 18.65
C VAL A 368 2.55 -4.39 18.75
N ASP A 369 1.32 -3.95 19.00
CA ASP A 369 0.16 -4.84 19.08
C ASP A 369 -0.41 -5.19 17.72
N VAL A 370 -0.48 -4.22 16.79
CA VAL A 370 -1.10 -4.37 15.47
C VAL A 370 -0.17 -3.83 14.39
N VAL A 371 -0.01 -4.56 13.30
CA VAL A 371 0.77 -4.12 12.13
C VAL A 371 -0.16 -4.03 10.93
N ASN A 372 -0.19 -2.87 10.29
CA ASN A 372 -0.80 -2.69 8.98
C ASN A 372 0.24 -2.89 7.87
N LEU A 373 0.01 -3.89 7.02
CA LEU A 373 0.83 -4.20 5.85
C LEU A 373 0.03 -3.93 4.58
N SER A 374 0.15 -2.73 4.01
CA SER A 374 -0.47 -2.35 2.74
C SER A 374 0.46 -2.62 1.56
N LEU A 375 0.94 -3.87 1.47
CA LEU A 375 1.98 -4.32 0.55
C LEU A 375 1.77 -5.78 0.16
N GLY A 376 2.43 -6.20 -0.92
CA GLY A 376 2.49 -7.60 -1.30
C GLY A 376 3.44 -7.90 -2.46
N ALA A 377 3.63 -9.19 -2.70
CA ALA A 377 4.36 -9.76 -3.82
C ALA A 377 3.64 -11.04 -4.30
N PRO A 378 3.80 -11.41 -5.59
CA PRO A 378 3.23 -12.65 -6.09
C PRO A 378 3.98 -13.90 -5.58
N GLN A 379 5.26 -13.78 -5.21
CA GLN A 379 6.06 -14.90 -4.71
C GLN A 379 5.90 -15.06 -3.18
N PRO A 380 5.83 -16.30 -2.66
CA PRO A 380 5.95 -16.57 -1.23
C PRO A 380 7.42 -16.49 -0.77
N SER A 381 7.63 -16.34 0.54
CA SER A 381 8.96 -16.40 1.17
C SER A 381 8.91 -17.21 2.46
N GLN A 382 9.83 -18.16 2.61
CA GLN A 382 9.94 -18.96 3.84
C GLN A 382 10.53 -18.12 4.98
N ALA A 383 11.47 -17.23 4.69
CA ALA A 383 12.05 -16.34 5.69
C ALA A 383 11.00 -15.39 6.28
N VAL A 384 10.15 -14.80 5.41
CA VAL A 384 9.05 -13.94 5.85
C VAL A 384 7.98 -14.75 6.60
N GLU A 385 7.65 -15.96 6.17
CA GLU A 385 6.66 -16.79 6.88
C GLU A 385 7.11 -17.11 8.30
N GLN A 386 8.38 -17.48 8.49
CA GLN A 386 8.94 -17.68 9.82
C GLN A 386 8.82 -16.43 10.69
N LYS A 387 9.12 -15.25 10.11
CA LYS A 387 9.03 -13.98 10.83
C LYS A 387 7.59 -13.61 11.19
N LEU A 388 6.61 -13.88 10.32
CA LEU A 388 5.19 -13.70 10.62
C LEU A 388 4.75 -14.60 11.77
N ILE A 389 5.20 -15.85 11.79
CA ILE A 389 4.93 -16.77 12.91
C ILE A 389 5.56 -16.24 14.21
N GLU A 390 6.81 -15.76 14.18
CA GLU A 390 7.48 -15.14 15.34
C GLU A 390 6.73 -13.90 15.84
N ALA A 391 6.22 -13.06 14.93
CA ALA A 391 5.41 -11.90 15.26
C ALA A 391 4.12 -12.29 16.00
N VAL A 392 3.39 -13.30 15.50
CA VAL A 392 2.18 -13.84 16.17
C VAL A 392 2.50 -14.40 17.56
N HIS A 393 3.60 -15.15 17.70
CA HIS A 393 4.03 -15.69 19.00
C HIS A 393 4.40 -14.57 19.98
N SER A 394 4.93 -13.46 19.47
CA SER A 394 5.21 -12.26 20.23
C SER A 394 3.98 -11.39 20.48
N GLY A 395 2.79 -11.82 20.06
CA GLY A 395 1.52 -11.11 20.25
C GLY A 395 1.27 -9.94 19.30
N VAL A 396 1.99 -9.89 18.18
CA VAL A 396 1.82 -8.91 17.11
C VAL A 396 0.77 -9.42 16.12
N ALA A 397 -0.31 -8.67 15.92
CA ALA A 397 -1.38 -9.00 14.98
C ALA A 397 -1.16 -8.32 13.62
N CYS A 398 -0.81 -9.11 12.60
CA CYS A 398 -0.59 -8.61 11.23
C CYS A 398 -1.91 -8.55 10.43
N ILE A 399 -2.30 -7.35 10.02
CA ILE A 399 -3.44 -7.06 9.13
C ILE A 399 -2.89 -6.69 7.76
N VAL A 400 -3.27 -7.45 6.72
CA VAL A 400 -2.57 -7.40 5.43
C VAL A 400 -3.54 -7.19 4.27
N ALA A 401 -3.22 -6.25 3.39
CA ALA A 401 -3.95 -6.02 2.16
C ALA A 401 -3.87 -7.23 1.22
N ALA A 402 -5.00 -7.68 0.67
CA ALA A 402 -5.05 -8.89 -0.15
C ALA A 402 -4.33 -8.77 -1.51
N GLY A 403 -4.11 -7.56 -2.01
CA GLY A 403 -3.53 -7.27 -3.33
C GLY A 403 -4.53 -6.63 -4.30
N ASN A 404 -4.00 -5.94 -5.31
CA ASN A 404 -4.78 -5.11 -6.24
C ASN A 404 -4.69 -5.60 -7.71
N SER A 405 -4.31 -6.86 -7.95
CA SER A 405 -4.16 -7.40 -9.32
C SER A 405 -5.43 -8.04 -9.89
N GLY A 406 -6.54 -8.03 -9.13
CA GLY A 406 -7.78 -8.71 -9.54
C GLY A 406 -7.65 -10.22 -9.69
N GLY A 407 -6.60 -10.83 -9.10
CA GLY A 407 -6.31 -12.26 -9.17
C GLY A 407 -6.32 -12.93 -7.78
N PRO A 408 -5.59 -14.04 -7.61
CA PRO A 408 -5.43 -14.67 -6.30
C PRO A 408 -4.83 -13.73 -5.25
N VAL A 409 -5.15 -13.97 -3.97
CA VAL A 409 -4.56 -13.26 -2.81
C VAL A 409 -3.03 -13.31 -2.88
N GLN A 410 -2.38 -12.15 -2.75
CA GLN A 410 -0.94 -12.00 -2.81
C GLN A 410 -0.27 -12.31 -1.45
N TYR A 411 1.03 -12.59 -1.46
CA TYR A 411 1.81 -12.77 -0.24
C TYR A 411 2.26 -11.39 0.30
N PRO A 412 2.27 -11.13 1.63
CA PRO A 412 2.06 -12.05 2.75
C PRO A 412 0.60 -12.28 3.15
N ALA A 413 -0.40 -11.66 2.50
CA ALA A 413 -1.80 -11.85 2.86
C ALA A 413 -2.27 -13.31 2.68
N ALA A 414 -1.63 -14.08 1.80
CA ALA A 414 -1.90 -15.50 1.64
C ALA A 414 -1.42 -16.38 2.83
N SER A 415 -0.64 -15.84 3.77
CA SER A 415 -0.17 -16.55 4.95
C SER A 415 -1.33 -16.88 5.91
N ALA A 416 -1.32 -18.07 6.51
CA ALA A 416 -2.27 -18.43 7.56
C ALA A 416 -2.01 -17.69 8.88
N SER A 417 -0.84 -17.05 9.02
CA SER A 417 -0.41 -16.34 10.23
C SER A 417 -0.96 -14.90 10.30
N VAL A 418 -1.71 -14.45 9.30
CA VAL A 418 -2.18 -13.06 9.19
C VAL A 418 -3.69 -12.96 8.97
N LEU A 419 -4.23 -11.75 9.07
CA LEU A 419 -5.60 -11.44 8.70
C LEU A 419 -5.62 -10.70 7.35
N ALA A 420 -5.98 -11.42 6.29
CA ALA A 420 -6.08 -10.89 4.93
C ALA A 420 -7.36 -10.06 4.72
N VAL A 421 -7.22 -8.87 4.14
CA VAL A 421 -8.31 -7.91 3.94
C VAL A 421 -8.49 -7.58 2.46
N SER A 422 -9.68 -7.87 1.92
CA SER A 422 -10.11 -7.43 0.58
C SER A 422 -10.79 -6.06 0.59
N ALA A 423 -10.90 -5.43 -0.58
CA ALA A 423 -11.53 -4.12 -0.70
C ALA A 423 -13.04 -4.23 -0.97
N LEU A 424 -13.79 -3.31 -0.37
CA LEU A 424 -15.22 -3.11 -0.57
C LEU A 424 -15.46 -1.65 -1.00
N GLY A 425 -16.31 -1.46 -2.00
CA GLY A 425 -16.79 -0.14 -2.41
C GLY A 425 -18.26 0.08 -2.13
N LEU A 426 -18.69 1.34 -2.10
CA LEU A 426 -20.08 1.75 -1.96
C LEU A 426 -20.42 2.81 -3.03
N GLN A 427 -21.32 2.48 -3.95
CA GLN A 427 -21.59 3.31 -5.14
C GLN A 427 -22.11 4.72 -4.82
N SER A 428 -22.88 4.87 -3.73
CA SER A 428 -23.44 6.17 -3.33
C SER A 428 -22.38 7.15 -2.82
N GLU A 429 -21.18 6.68 -2.51
CA GLU A 429 -20.09 7.48 -1.95
C GLU A 429 -19.06 7.89 -3.01
N LEU A 430 -19.32 7.56 -4.29
CA LEU A 430 -18.45 7.89 -5.42
C LEU A 430 -19.14 8.91 -6.33
N PRO A 431 -18.45 9.95 -6.85
CA PRO A 431 -19.01 10.76 -7.94
C PRO A 431 -19.25 9.92 -9.20
N HIS A 432 -20.01 10.44 -10.17
CA HIS A 432 -20.41 9.66 -11.37
C HIS A 432 -19.27 9.41 -12.36
N ASP A 433 -18.30 10.32 -12.41
CA ASP A 433 -17.25 10.39 -13.42
C ASP A 433 -15.86 10.12 -12.84
N VAL A 434 -15.76 9.21 -11.86
CA VAL A 434 -14.49 8.75 -11.27
C VAL A 434 -14.12 7.36 -11.77
N TRP A 435 -12.82 7.06 -11.78
CA TRP A 435 -12.29 5.76 -12.22
C TRP A 435 -12.92 4.59 -11.46
N GLU A 436 -13.16 4.75 -10.16
CA GLU A 436 -13.73 3.73 -9.28
C GLU A 436 -15.09 3.21 -9.77
N ARG A 437 -15.88 4.03 -10.46
CA ARG A 437 -17.19 3.65 -11.02
C ARG A 437 -17.06 2.59 -12.12
N THR A 438 -15.89 2.46 -12.76
CA THR A 438 -15.63 1.44 -13.77
C THR A 438 -15.06 0.15 -13.18
N GLN A 439 -14.71 0.16 -11.89
CA GLN A 439 -14.05 -0.95 -11.21
C GLN A 439 -15.05 -1.78 -10.41
N VAL A 440 -16.14 -2.24 -11.03
CA VAL A 440 -17.23 -2.95 -10.34
C VAL A 440 -17.37 -4.37 -10.87
N VAL A 441 -17.22 -5.37 -9.99
CA VAL A 441 -17.59 -6.76 -10.30
C VAL A 441 -19.11 -6.88 -10.22
N GLN A 442 -19.78 -6.83 -11.37
CA GLN A 442 -21.25 -6.68 -11.44
C GLN A 442 -22.02 -7.79 -10.72
N HIS A 443 -21.58 -9.05 -10.80
CA HIS A 443 -22.24 -10.17 -10.11
C HIS A 443 -22.04 -10.13 -8.58
N ALA A 444 -20.98 -9.48 -8.11
CA ALA A 444 -20.66 -9.28 -6.71
C ALA A 444 -21.12 -7.89 -6.20
N ALA A 445 -22.12 -7.27 -6.84
CA ALA A 445 -22.75 -6.05 -6.38
C ALA A 445 -24.07 -6.35 -5.66
N THR A 446 -24.35 -5.60 -4.60
CA THR A 446 -25.59 -5.71 -3.82
C THR A 446 -26.60 -4.65 -4.25
N ARG A 447 -27.89 -4.85 -3.91
CA ARG A 447 -28.93 -3.83 -4.11
C ARG A 447 -28.69 -2.53 -3.32
N ALA A 448 -27.96 -2.61 -2.20
CA ALA A 448 -27.58 -1.46 -1.40
C ALA A 448 -26.39 -0.68 -2.00
N GLY A 449 -25.86 -1.11 -3.16
CA GLY A 449 -24.74 -0.44 -3.83
C GLY A 449 -23.36 -0.81 -3.27
N LEU A 450 -23.26 -1.75 -2.34
CA LEU A 450 -21.97 -2.34 -1.96
C LEU A 450 -21.47 -3.26 -3.07
N PHE A 451 -20.17 -3.23 -3.36
CA PHE A 451 -19.57 -4.05 -4.42
C PHE A 451 -18.12 -4.44 -4.13
N ALA A 452 -17.67 -5.56 -4.70
CA ALA A 452 -16.25 -5.88 -4.78
C ALA A 452 -15.63 -5.16 -6.00
N PRO A 453 -14.50 -4.45 -5.85
CA PRO A 453 -13.86 -3.83 -6.99
C PRO A 453 -13.07 -4.85 -7.82
N THR A 454 -13.00 -4.62 -9.13
CA THR A 454 -12.32 -5.52 -10.10
C THR A 454 -10.84 -5.74 -9.78
N PHE A 455 -10.19 -4.75 -9.16
CA PHE A 455 -8.79 -4.87 -8.76
C PHE A 455 -8.59 -5.70 -7.49
N SER A 456 -9.60 -5.91 -6.63
CA SER A 456 -9.36 -6.62 -5.37
C SER A 456 -9.03 -8.08 -5.65
N CYS A 457 -7.90 -8.54 -5.12
CA CYS A 457 -7.59 -9.97 -5.11
C CYS A 457 -8.62 -10.75 -4.29
N PHE A 458 -8.75 -12.03 -4.61
CA PHE A 458 -9.78 -12.93 -4.08
C PHE A 458 -9.23 -14.33 -3.82
N GLY A 459 -9.95 -15.12 -3.03
CA GLY A 459 -9.58 -16.49 -2.70
C GLY A 459 -9.91 -16.88 -1.26
N PRO A 460 -9.71 -18.16 -0.90
CA PRO A 460 -10.10 -18.70 0.41
C PRO A 460 -9.35 -18.07 1.60
N GLN A 461 -8.23 -17.38 1.36
CA GLN A 461 -7.43 -16.72 2.40
C GLN A 461 -8.08 -15.43 2.92
N ILE A 462 -9.00 -14.81 2.16
CA ILE A 462 -9.67 -13.58 2.58
C ILE A 462 -10.41 -13.82 3.90
N ALA A 463 -10.01 -13.07 4.93
CA ALA A 463 -10.61 -13.19 6.25
C ALA A 463 -11.91 -12.40 6.35
N VAL A 464 -11.85 -11.14 5.92
CA VAL A 464 -12.93 -10.14 5.92
C VAL A 464 -12.69 -9.14 4.78
N CYS A 465 -13.73 -8.39 4.42
CA CYS A 465 -13.57 -7.21 3.56
C CYS A 465 -13.60 -5.92 4.39
N GLY A 466 -13.03 -4.84 3.85
CA GLY A 466 -13.05 -3.51 4.44
C GLY A 466 -13.26 -2.40 3.40
N PRO A 467 -13.69 -1.20 3.81
CA PRO A 467 -13.85 -0.06 2.90
C PRO A 467 -12.52 0.28 2.20
N GLY A 468 -12.48 0.18 0.88
CA GLY A 468 -11.24 0.30 0.11
C GLY A 468 -11.37 0.97 -1.25
N VAL A 469 -12.48 1.67 -1.51
CA VAL A 469 -12.73 2.36 -2.79
C VAL A 469 -13.13 3.80 -2.54
N GLY A 470 -12.36 4.77 -3.03
CA GLY A 470 -12.64 6.19 -2.81
C GLY A 470 -12.54 6.58 -1.34
N ILE A 471 -11.54 6.05 -0.63
CA ILE A 471 -11.30 6.36 0.78
C ILE A 471 -10.54 7.68 0.87
N ILE A 472 -11.17 8.69 1.45
CA ILE A 472 -10.54 9.99 1.71
C ILE A 472 -9.73 9.91 3.00
N SER A 473 -8.44 10.25 2.90
CA SER A 473 -7.54 10.33 4.05
C SER A 473 -6.43 11.36 3.83
N THR A 474 -5.60 11.53 4.85
CA THR A 474 -4.48 12.47 4.91
C THR A 474 -3.38 12.12 3.94
N VAL A 475 -2.81 13.12 3.27
CA VAL A 475 -1.63 13.00 2.40
C VAL A 475 -0.69 14.17 2.70
N PRO A 476 0.58 14.10 2.25
CA PRO A 476 1.57 15.11 2.58
C PRO A 476 1.14 16.54 2.24
N GLY A 477 1.57 17.51 3.07
CA GLY A 477 1.28 18.93 2.84
C GLY A 477 -0.04 19.41 3.44
N ALA A 478 -0.46 18.82 4.57
CA ALA A 478 -1.72 19.13 5.26
C ALA A 478 -2.97 18.95 4.36
N ALA A 479 -2.91 18.00 3.44
CA ALA A 479 -3.89 17.82 2.38
C ALA A 479 -4.57 16.44 2.45
N PHE A 480 -5.61 16.26 1.62
CA PHE A 480 -6.43 15.05 1.61
C PHE A 480 -6.65 14.57 0.19
N MET A 481 -6.72 13.25 0.00
CA MET A 481 -6.93 12.65 -1.31
C MET A 481 -7.78 11.36 -1.18
N PRO A 482 -8.70 11.10 -2.13
CA PRO A 482 -9.39 9.83 -2.20
C PRO A 482 -8.45 8.79 -2.83
N ASP A 483 -8.34 7.62 -2.22
CA ASP A 483 -7.57 6.52 -2.78
C ASP A 483 -8.33 5.19 -2.71
N SER A 484 -7.92 4.25 -3.57
CA SER A 484 -8.64 3.02 -3.84
C SER A 484 -7.65 1.86 -3.93
N GLY A 485 -7.88 0.84 -3.11
CA GLY A 485 -7.03 -0.34 -2.99
C GLY A 485 -7.39 -1.16 -1.76
N THR A 486 -6.98 -2.43 -1.75
CA THR A 486 -6.93 -3.23 -0.52
C THR A 486 -6.03 -2.59 0.54
N SER A 487 -5.06 -1.77 0.11
CA SER A 487 -4.25 -0.89 0.95
C SER A 487 -5.04 0.13 1.77
N MET A 488 -6.25 0.52 1.35
CA MET A 488 -7.13 1.39 2.13
C MET A 488 -8.13 0.61 2.98
N ALA A 489 -8.39 -0.65 2.62
CA ALA A 489 -9.22 -1.56 3.43
C ALA A 489 -8.49 -2.08 4.67
N ALA A 490 -7.23 -2.50 4.52
CA ALA A 490 -6.39 -2.98 5.62
C ALA A 490 -6.31 -2.00 6.82
N PRO A 491 -6.06 -0.69 6.64
CA PRO A 491 -5.96 0.25 7.77
C PRO A 491 -7.29 0.48 8.50
N HIS A 492 -8.45 0.30 7.85
CA HIS A 492 -9.73 0.29 8.57
C HIS A 492 -9.79 -0.89 9.56
N ILE A 493 -9.33 -2.07 9.12
CA ILE A 493 -9.32 -3.27 9.97
C ILE A 493 -8.21 -3.20 11.04
N ALA A 494 -7.05 -2.62 10.72
CA ALA A 494 -5.99 -2.37 11.71
C ALA A 494 -6.44 -1.37 12.78
N GLY A 495 -7.12 -0.30 12.38
CA GLY A 495 -7.73 0.65 13.31
C GLY A 495 -8.83 0.02 14.17
N LEU A 496 -9.70 -0.81 13.59
CA LEU A 496 -10.67 -1.60 14.34
C LEU A 496 -10.00 -2.54 15.35
N ALA A 497 -8.94 -3.25 14.94
CA ALA A 497 -8.18 -4.13 15.81
C ALA A 497 -7.61 -3.38 17.01
N ALA A 498 -7.03 -2.19 16.78
CA ALA A 498 -6.53 -1.33 17.84
C ALA A 498 -7.64 -0.85 18.77
N LEU A 499 -8.80 -0.50 18.22
CA LEU A 499 -9.97 -0.11 19.00
C LEU A 499 -10.42 -1.26 19.93
N LEU A 500 -10.54 -2.48 19.40
CA LEU A 500 -10.94 -3.66 20.18
C LEU A 500 -9.94 -4.00 21.28
N LEU A 501 -8.63 -3.92 20.98
CA LEU A 501 -7.57 -4.16 21.95
C LEU A 501 -7.50 -3.12 23.07
N SER A 502 -7.99 -1.90 22.83
CA SER A 502 -8.01 -0.83 23.82
C SER A 502 -9.16 -0.94 24.83
N ASP A 503 -10.18 -1.77 24.56
CA ASP A 503 -11.23 -2.01 25.54
C ASP A 503 -10.73 -2.95 26.65
N PRO A 504 -10.77 -2.55 27.93
CA PRO A 504 -10.24 -3.36 29.02
C PRO A 504 -10.95 -4.71 29.21
N GLN A 505 -12.25 -4.81 28.91
CA GLN A 505 -12.99 -6.06 29.06
C GLN A 505 -12.63 -7.04 27.95
N LEU A 506 -12.54 -6.56 26.71
CA LEU A 506 -12.08 -7.36 25.57
C LEU A 506 -10.62 -7.77 25.73
N ALA A 507 -9.74 -6.85 26.13
CA ALA A 507 -8.34 -7.15 26.38
C ALA A 507 -8.17 -8.22 27.48
N ALA A 508 -8.93 -8.11 28.57
CA ALA A 508 -8.93 -9.12 29.63
C ALA A 508 -9.43 -10.48 29.13
N TRP A 509 -10.47 -10.51 28.29
CA TRP A 509 -11.00 -11.74 27.68
C TRP A 509 -10.00 -12.40 26.71
N MET A 510 -9.30 -11.61 25.89
CA MET A 510 -8.28 -12.12 24.96
C MET A 510 -7.03 -12.63 25.69
N GLY A 511 -6.80 -12.16 26.92
CA GLY A 511 -5.69 -12.56 27.76
C GLY A 511 -4.37 -11.85 27.42
N PRO A 512 -3.24 -12.33 27.97
CA PRO A 512 -1.95 -11.68 27.82
C PRO A 512 -1.45 -11.69 26.37
N ARG A 513 -0.50 -10.79 26.09
CA ARG A 513 0.20 -10.71 24.80
C ARG A 513 0.79 -12.08 24.41
N GLY A 514 0.50 -12.52 23.19
CA GLY A 514 0.93 -13.81 22.66
C GLY A 514 -0.03 -14.36 21.60
N PRO A 515 0.17 -15.59 21.12
CA PRO A 515 -0.55 -16.14 19.97
C PRO A 515 -2.04 -16.33 20.23
N ARG A 516 -2.43 -16.62 21.48
CA ARG A 516 -3.85 -16.75 21.88
C ARG A 516 -4.60 -15.42 21.77
N ARG A 517 -3.98 -14.31 22.17
CA ARG A 517 -4.57 -12.96 22.04
C ARG A 517 -4.77 -12.59 20.57
N VAL A 518 -3.77 -12.86 19.72
CA VAL A 518 -3.88 -12.62 18.26
C VAL A 518 -5.00 -13.44 17.64
N ALA A 519 -5.07 -14.74 17.95
CA ALA A 519 -6.13 -15.61 17.45
C ALA A 519 -7.52 -15.15 17.93
N ALA A 520 -7.67 -14.78 19.21
CA ALA A 520 -8.92 -14.27 19.77
C ALA A 520 -9.35 -12.95 19.11
N LEU A 521 -8.40 -12.04 18.83
CA LEU A 521 -8.65 -10.80 18.12
C LEU A 521 -9.16 -11.06 16.69
N PHE A 522 -8.50 -11.93 15.94
CA PHE A 522 -8.91 -12.29 14.58
C PHE A 522 -10.29 -12.97 14.56
N GLN A 523 -10.56 -13.84 15.53
CA GLN A 523 -11.88 -14.47 15.69
C GLN A 523 -12.96 -13.44 16.02
N LEU A 524 -12.68 -12.48 16.91
CA LEU A 524 -13.62 -11.43 17.25
C LEU A 524 -13.97 -10.55 16.03
N ILE A 525 -12.97 -10.14 15.25
CA ILE A 525 -13.17 -9.36 14.02
C ILE A 525 -14.09 -10.11 13.04
N ARG A 526 -13.85 -11.41 12.82
CA ARG A 526 -14.73 -12.26 12.00
C ARG A 526 -16.13 -12.40 12.61
N ALA A 527 -16.24 -12.58 13.92
CA ALA A 527 -17.52 -12.77 14.60
C ALA A 527 -18.43 -11.53 14.56
N ILE A 528 -17.84 -10.33 14.55
CA ILE A 528 -18.60 -9.08 14.40
C ILE A 528 -18.81 -8.69 12.93
N SER A 529 -18.39 -9.53 11.98
CA SER A 529 -18.60 -9.28 10.55
C SER A 529 -20.00 -9.63 10.10
N SER A 530 -20.59 -8.74 9.30
CA SER A 530 -21.86 -8.96 8.62
C SER A 530 -21.58 -9.47 7.20
N PRO A 531 -22.08 -10.67 6.82
CA PRO A 531 -21.91 -11.20 5.47
C PRO A 531 -22.44 -10.24 4.39
N ILE A 532 -21.71 -10.14 3.27
CA ILE A 532 -22.19 -9.40 2.10
C ILE A 532 -23.02 -10.35 1.25
N VAL A 533 -24.33 -10.09 1.19
CA VAL A 533 -25.28 -10.93 0.43
C VAL A 533 -25.22 -10.56 -1.05
N ALA A 534 -24.25 -11.15 -1.75
CA ALA A 534 -24.06 -11.05 -3.20
C ALA A 534 -23.69 -12.43 -3.78
N HIS A 535 -23.80 -12.60 -5.10
CA HIS A 535 -23.31 -13.81 -5.76
C HIS A 535 -21.79 -13.70 -5.91
N ASP A 536 -21.02 -14.37 -5.05
CA ASP A 536 -19.56 -14.26 -4.98
C ASP A 536 -18.90 -15.65 -4.94
N PRO A 537 -18.74 -16.33 -6.10
CA PRO A 537 -18.14 -17.66 -6.16
C PRO A 537 -16.62 -17.64 -5.89
N GLU A 538 -16.00 -16.46 -5.94
CA GLU A 538 -14.55 -16.27 -5.84
C GLU A 538 -14.07 -15.93 -4.41
N ASN A 539 -15.00 -15.82 -3.45
CA ASN A 539 -14.73 -15.44 -2.07
C ASN A 539 -14.01 -14.09 -1.95
N ARG A 540 -14.56 -13.06 -2.60
CA ARG A 540 -14.12 -11.67 -2.53
C ARG A 540 -14.43 -11.02 -1.19
N PHE A 541 -15.48 -11.46 -0.49
CA PHE A 541 -15.88 -10.83 0.78
C PHE A 541 -15.42 -11.56 2.05
N GLY A 542 -14.94 -12.80 1.95
CA GLY A 542 -14.57 -13.62 3.12
C GLY A 542 -15.71 -13.70 4.14
N GLY A 543 -15.42 -13.44 5.42
CA GLY A 543 -16.42 -13.38 6.49
C GLY A 543 -17.38 -12.19 6.43
N GLY A 544 -17.22 -11.29 5.45
CA GLY A 544 -18.01 -10.07 5.30
C GLY A 544 -17.34 -8.84 5.91
N LEU A 545 -18.14 -7.80 6.17
CA LEU A 545 -17.68 -6.51 6.66
C LEU A 545 -17.82 -6.43 8.20
N PRO A 546 -16.74 -6.19 8.97
CA PRO A 546 -16.82 -5.95 10.41
C PRO A 546 -17.71 -4.75 10.76
N GLN A 547 -18.65 -4.95 11.67
CA GLN A 547 -19.61 -3.93 12.09
C GLN A 547 -19.68 -3.81 13.62
N LEU A 548 -19.38 -2.63 14.15
CA LEU A 548 -19.30 -2.38 15.59
C LEU A 548 -20.63 -2.56 16.33
N GLN A 549 -21.79 -2.39 15.67
CA GLN A 549 -23.08 -2.74 16.27
C GLN A 549 -23.17 -4.23 16.65
N ASN A 550 -22.46 -5.12 15.94
CA ASN A 550 -22.46 -6.55 16.24
C ASN A 550 -21.67 -6.86 17.52
N LEU A 551 -20.64 -6.05 17.82
CA LEU A 551 -19.92 -6.12 19.09
C LEU A 551 -20.84 -5.79 20.27
N GLN A 552 -21.67 -4.74 20.15
CA GLN A 552 -22.63 -4.37 21.19
C GLN A 552 -23.64 -5.50 21.48
N ARG A 553 -24.12 -6.17 20.42
CA ARG A 553 -24.99 -7.34 20.53
C ARG A 553 -24.28 -8.51 21.21
N LEU A 554 -23.04 -8.79 20.84
CA LEU A 554 -22.22 -9.86 21.42
C LEU A 554 -21.97 -9.64 22.92
N LEU A 555 -21.76 -8.39 23.34
CA LEU A 555 -21.48 -8.01 24.73
C LEU A 555 -22.74 -7.84 25.60
N GLY A 556 -23.94 -8.08 25.06
CA GLY A 556 -25.15 -8.30 25.87
C GLY A 556 -25.61 -7.13 26.74
N ARG A 557 -25.68 -5.90 26.21
CA ARG A 557 -26.45 -4.83 26.86
C ARG A 557 -27.81 -4.67 26.17
N PRO A 558 -28.94 -4.96 26.86
CA PRO A 558 -30.26 -4.59 26.33
C PRO A 558 -30.32 -3.07 26.14
N GLN A 559 -31.00 -2.63 25.08
CA GLN A 559 -31.30 -1.23 24.79
C GLN A 559 -32.11 -0.58 25.91
#